data_AF-A0A9P8YAH2-F1
#
_entry.id   AF-A0A9P8YAH2-F1
#
_cell.length_a   1.000
_cell.length_b   1.000
_cell.length_c   1.000
_cell.angle_alpha   90.00
_cell.angle_beta   90.00
_cell.angle_gamma   90.00
#
_symmetry.space_group_name_H-M   'P 1'
#
loop_
_entity.id
_entity.type
_entity.pdbx_description
1 polymer ?
#
loop_
_entity_poly.entity_id
_entity_poly.type
_entity_poly.pdbx_seq_one_letter_code
_entity_poly.pdbx_strand_id
1 'polypeptide(L)'
;MERFSSRGLPLVHRLQLPVLLVVPVLFSVAAVIILGFHGDLNVPLLASQCHSHARLPGLSRIPLIGVPACSFISLFQAANDAVRSVARMGIILAFIGALLTVSLVEAARLCNARARVIRYPTIPWLAFNLFGGVLVWDLAIIPAFLRHAKVLRQQDDATRILGPDARRQDARALASRSELYAIPISVAVGFYLPSIAMLSINSATAIGIWLLFPLLVALVRIAVKAIYAKLSSKEDEPFRIESSRVSVFAVYSLPVLFSVMTHAFFIANLFADDDRKEMTRSTLKFIEIDALILGASVLYWIAVESGLVPLAVMLGVSVLFGTGAGLCQTWILREKSLAEQDDIENSQHDVVHDEAHEETPLLH
;
A
#
# COMPACT_ATOMS: atom_id res chain seq x y z
N MET A 1 26.82 25.04 17.56
CA MET A 1 26.08 25.08 16.27
C MET A 1 25.01 23.98 16.30
N GLU A 2 24.05 24.06 17.24
CA GLU A 2 23.24 22.91 17.71
C GLU A 2 21.72 23.06 17.55
N ARG A 3 21.22 24.01 16.75
CA ARG A 3 19.77 24.29 16.63
C ARG A 3 19.06 23.77 15.37
N PHE A 4 19.69 22.89 14.59
CA PHE A 4 19.04 22.32 13.39
C PHE A 4 18.61 20.85 13.51
N SER A 5 19.01 20.10 14.54
CA SER A 5 18.78 18.65 14.59
C SER A 5 17.38 18.22 15.07
N SER A 6 16.67 19.05 15.85
CA SER A 6 15.37 18.65 16.43
C SER A 6 14.15 18.81 15.50
N ARG A 7 14.31 19.37 14.29
CA ARG A 7 13.20 19.61 13.34
C ARG A 7 12.95 18.46 12.35
N GLY A 8 13.79 17.42 12.32
CA GLY A 8 13.74 16.39 11.27
C GLY A 8 13.26 14.98 11.65
N LEU A 9 13.32 14.59 12.94
CA LEU A 9 12.98 13.22 13.34
C LEU A 9 11.49 12.91 13.18
N PRO A 10 11.10 11.80 12.50
CA PRO A 10 9.69 11.43 12.29
C PRO A 10 8.90 11.26 13.60
N LEU A 11 7.58 11.48 13.55
CA LEU A 11 6.72 11.42 14.75
C LEU A 11 6.71 10.02 15.38
N VAL A 12 6.85 8.96 14.56
CA VAL A 12 6.94 7.58 15.06
C VAL A 12 8.09 7.40 16.06
N HIS A 13 9.14 8.22 16.00
CA HIS A 13 10.25 8.17 16.95
C HIS A 13 9.92 8.89 18.26
N ARG A 14 9.15 9.98 18.20
CA ARG A 14 8.91 10.88 19.35
C ARG A 14 7.72 10.48 20.20
N LEU A 15 6.65 9.99 19.58
CA LEU A 15 5.38 9.73 20.26
C LEU A 15 5.27 8.27 20.68
N GLN A 16 4.53 8.01 21.76
CA GLN A 16 4.25 6.63 22.19
C GLN A 16 3.25 5.96 21.24
N LEU A 17 3.36 4.64 21.08
CA LEU A 17 2.50 3.86 20.18
C LEU A 17 0.99 4.07 20.46
N PRO A 18 0.48 4.08 21.71
CA PRO A 18 -0.95 4.30 21.95
C PRO A 18 -1.47 5.63 21.37
N VAL A 19 -0.68 6.70 21.46
CA VAL A 19 -1.03 8.02 20.91
C VAL A 19 -1.10 7.97 19.39
N LEU A 20 -0.16 7.29 18.75
CA LEU A 20 -0.13 7.12 17.29
C LEU A 20 -1.29 6.26 16.76
N LEU A 21 -1.88 5.39 17.59
CA LEU A 21 -3.00 4.53 17.20
C LEU A 21 -4.37 5.21 17.34
N VAL A 22 -4.46 6.35 18.05
CA VAL A 22 -5.72 7.10 18.19
C VAL A 22 -6.25 7.54 16.83
N VAL A 23 -5.39 8.09 15.96
CA VAL A 23 -5.84 8.66 14.67
C VAL A 23 -6.41 7.59 13.72
N PRO A 24 -5.76 6.44 13.48
CA PRO A 24 -6.37 5.37 12.69
C PRO A 24 -7.71 4.86 13.26
N VAL A 25 -7.82 4.73 14.59
CA VAL A 25 -9.10 4.34 15.23
C VAL A 25 -10.18 5.40 14.97
N LEU A 26 -9.85 6.69 15.06
CA LEU A 26 -10.77 7.76 14.74
C LEU A 26 -11.20 7.74 13.26
N PHE A 27 -10.29 7.44 12.33
CA PHE A 27 -10.64 7.27 10.92
C PHE A 27 -11.58 6.09 10.69
N SER A 28 -11.37 4.95 11.35
CA SER A 28 -12.29 3.81 11.29
C SER A 28 -13.68 4.14 11.83
N VAL A 29 -13.76 4.84 12.97
CA VAL A 29 -15.04 5.28 13.54
C VAL A 29 -15.72 6.29 12.61
N ALA A 30 -14.97 7.25 12.08
CA ALA A 30 -15.48 8.21 11.11
C ALA A 30 -15.99 7.52 9.84
N ALA A 31 -15.32 6.48 9.34
CA ALA A 31 -15.78 5.71 8.19
C ALA A 31 -17.13 5.06 8.44
N VAL A 32 -17.30 4.35 9.57
CA VAL A 32 -18.59 3.73 9.93
C VAL A 32 -19.70 4.78 10.03
N ILE A 33 -19.42 5.92 10.67
CA ILE A 33 -20.39 7.01 10.83
C ILE A 33 -20.74 7.62 9.48
N ILE A 34 -19.76 8.01 8.68
CA ILE A 34 -19.98 8.70 7.39
C ILE A 34 -20.69 7.76 6.42
N LEU A 35 -20.27 6.49 6.32
CA LEU A 35 -20.93 5.49 5.48
C LEU A 35 -22.36 5.21 5.96
N GLY A 36 -22.61 5.23 7.27
CA GLY A 36 -23.97 5.09 7.83
C GLY A 36 -24.88 6.28 7.49
N PHE A 37 -24.37 7.51 7.56
CA PHE A 37 -25.14 8.73 7.27
C PHE A 37 -25.31 9.01 5.77
N HIS A 38 -24.32 8.66 4.95
CA HIS A 38 -24.32 8.93 3.51
C HIS A 38 -24.70 7.70 2.68
N GLY A 39 -24.81 6.53 3.31
CA GLY A 39 -25.29 5.30 2.72
C GLY A 39 -26.77 5.43 2.42
N ASP A 40 -27.09 5.70 1.16
CA ASP A 40 -28.45 5.66 0.67
C ASP A 40 -29.03 4.23 0.79
N LEU A 41 -30.35 4.12 0.90
CA LEU A 41 -31.11 2.85 0.95
C LEU A 41 -30.81 1.94 -0.25
N ASN A 42 -30.30 2.52 -1.33
CA ASN A 42 -29.88 1.84 -2.55
C ASN A 42 -28.79 0.75 -2.32
N VAL A 43 -27.80 0.99 -1.44
CA VAL A 43 -26.75 -0.02 -1.17
C VAL A 43 -27.29 -1.22 -0.37
N PRO A 44 -28.01 -1.02 0.76
CA PRO A 44 -28.70 -2.11 1.45
C PRO A 44 -29.73 -2.84 0.57
N LEU A 45 -30.38 -2.14 -0.37
CA LEU A 45 -31.33 -2.74 -1.30
C LEU A 45 -30.67 -3.81 -2.18
N LEU A 46 -29.42 -3.60 -2.63
CA LEU A 46 -28.67 -4.63 -3.37
C LEU A 46 -28.46 -5.89 -2.52
N ALA A 47 -28.11 -5.71 -1.25
CA ALA A 47 -27.96 -6.84 -0.32
C ALA A 47 -29.28 -7.57 -0.09
N SER A 48 -30.39 -6.83 0.04
CA SER A 48 -31.74 -7.40 0.14
C SER A 48 -32.14 -8.18 -1.11
N GLN A 49 -31.84 -7.68 -2.32
CA GLN A 49 -32.12 -8.38 -3.58
C GLN A 49 -31.29 -9.67 -3.73
N CYS A 50 -30.05 -9.67 -3.24
CA CYS A 50 -29.23 -10.87 -3.18
C CYS A 50 -29.77 -11.86 -2.14
N HIS A 51 -30.22 -11.39 -0.98
CA HIS A 51 -30.83 -12.23 0.05
C HIS A 51 -32.13 -12.88 -0.42
N SER A 52 -32.96 -12.16 -1.18
CA SER A 52 -34.17 -12.71 -1.80
C SER A 52 -33.91 -13.54 -3.07
N HIS A 53 -32.64 -13.80 -3.41
CA HIS A 53 -32.19 -14.50 -4.61
C HIS A 53 -32.68 -13.91 -5.95
N ALA A 54 -33.09 -12.64 -5.96
CA ALA A 54 -33.52 -11.94 -7.17
C ALA A 54 -32.32 -11.60 -8.08
N ARG A 55 -31.12 -11.49 -7.50
CA ARG A 55 -29.87 -11.17 -8.21
C ARG A 55 -28.88 -12.33 -8.09
N LEU A 56 -28.20 -12.64 -9.20
CA LEU A 56 -27.21 -13.71 -9.33
C LEU A 56 -27.63 -15.01 -8.58
N PRO A 57 -28.76 -15.64 -8.95
CA PRO A 57 -29.39 -16.70 -8.16
C PRO A 57 -28.50 -17.93 -7.94
N GLY A 58 -27.56 -18.20 -8.86
CA GLY A 58 -26.58 -19.27 -8.68
C GLY A 58 -25.59 -18.98 -7.54
N LEU A 59 -25.15 -17.73 -7.39
CA LEU A 59 -24.19 -17.33 -6.37
C LEU A 59 -24.87 -17.09 -5.01
N SER A 60 -26.01 -16.41 -5.01
CA SER A 60 -26.68 -16.01 -3.76
C SER A 60 -27.21 -17.17 -2.92
N ARG A 61 -27.41 -18.35 -3.52
CA ARG A 61 -27.85 -19.57 -2.83
C ARG A 61 -26.73 -20.32 -2.10
N ILE A 62 -25.46 -19.96 -2.30
CA ILE A 62 -24.35 -20.59 -1.59
C ILE A 62 -24.44 -20.19 -0.11
N PRO A 63 -24.48 -21.16 0.83
CA PRO A 63 -24.63 -20.85 2.24
C PRO A 63 -23.48 -19.99 2.76
N LEU A 64 -23.78 -19.07 3.67
CA LEU A 64 -22.87 -18.13 4.36
C LEU A 64 -22.20 -17.07 3.46
N ILE A 65 -21.66 -17.46 2.30
CA ILE A 65 -20.82 -16.59 1.46
C ILE A 65 -21.59 -16.03 0.26
N GLY A 66 -22.65 -16.71 -0.18
CA GLY A 66 -23.37 -16.38 -1.41
C GLY A 66 -23.99 -14.98 -1.42
N VAL A 67 -24.70 -14.62 -0.34
CA VAL A 67 -25.34 -13.30 -0.23
C VAL A 67 -24.29 -12.17 -0.13
N PRO A 68 -23.26 -12.24 0.74
CA PRO A 68 -22.18 -11.25 0.75
C PRO A 68 -21.49 -11.11 -0.60
N ALA A 69 -21.09 -12.22 -1.23
CA ALA A 69 -20.41 -12.19 -2.53
C ALA A 69 -21.28 -11.60 -3.63
N CYS A 70 -22.56 -11.97 -3.69
CA CYS A 70 -23.54 -11.37 -4.60
C CYS A 70 -23.67 -9.86 -4.39
N SER A 71 -23.68 -9.41 -3.13
CA SER A 71 -23.81 -8.00 -2.77
C SER A 71 -22.61 -7.20 -3.24
N PHE A 72 -21.38 -7.68 -2.99
CA PHE A 72 -20.15 -7.04 -3.46
C PHE A 72 -20.08 -6.98 -4.98
N ILE A 73 -20.35 -8.11 -5.66
CA ILE A 73 -20.35 -8.14 -7.13
C ILE A 73 -21.36 -7.14 -7.69
N SER A 74 -22.58 -7.12 -7.14
CA SER A 74 -23.63 -6.20 -7.58
C SER A 74 -23.28 -4.74 -7.32
N LEU A 75 -22.61 -4.44 -6.20
CA LEU A 75 -22.14 -3.10 -5.85
C LEU A 75 -21.12 -2.58 -6.85
N PHE A 76 -20.08 -3.36 -7.15
CA PHE A 76 -19.08 -2.98 -8.16
C PHE A 76 -19.67 -2.93 -9.57
N GLN A 77 -20.60 -3.83 -9.89
CA GLN A 77 -21.26 -3.83 -11.20
C GLN A 77 -22.07 -2.53 -11.40
N ALA A 78 -22.82 -2.13 -10.38
CA ALA A 78 -23.58 -0.88 -10.40
C ALA A 78 -22.67 0.35 -10.37
N ALA A 79 -21.55 0.30 -9.65
CA ALA A 79 -20.57 1.39 -9.61
C ALA A 79 -19.90 1.62 -10.98
N ASN A 80 -19.77 0.59 -11.82
CA ASN A 80 -19.14 0.69 -13.14
C ASN A 80 -20.12 0.84 -14.31
N ASP A 81 -21.40 1.17 -14.05
CA ASP A 81 -22.45 1.24 -15.10
C ASP A 81 -22.40 2.52 -15.97
N ALA A 82 -21.48 3.45 -15.68
CA ALA A 82 -21.37 4.73 -16.39
C ALA A 82 -19.90 5.09 -16.63
N VAL A 83 -19.62 5.80 -17.72
CA VAL A 83 -18.25 6.16 -18.13
C VAL A 83 -17.60 7.05 -17.09
N ARG A 84 -18.34 8.02 -16.56
CA ARG A 84 -17.86 8.91 -15.51
C ARG A 84 -17.50 8.14 -14.24
N SER A 85 -18.26 7.11 -13.91
CA SER A 85 -17.98 6.26 -12.75
C SER A 85 -16.76 5.38 -12.96
N VAL A 86 -16.59 4.81 -14.16
CA VAL A 86 -15.39 4.05 -14.55
C VAL A 86 -14.15 4.92 -14.43
N ALA A 87 -14.23 6.21 -14.81
CA ALA A 87 -13.10 7.13 -14.67
C ALA A 87 -12.70 7.34 -13.20
N ARG A 88 -13.68 7.50 -12.30
CA ARG A 88 -13.42 7.63 -10.86
C ARG A 88 -12.90 6.34 -10.23
N MET A 89 -13.51 5.21 -10.59
CA MET A 89 -13.05 3.89 -10.15
C MET A 89 -11.62 3.60 -10.63
N GLY A 90 -11.27 4.06 -11.84
CA GLY A 90 -9.91 3.99 -12.38
C GLY A 90 -8.87 4.66 -11.48
N ILE A 91 -9.13 5.90 -11.02
CA ILE A 91 -8.23 6.59 -10.08
C ILE A 91 -8.09 5.78 -8.77
N ILE A 92 -9.20 5.31 -8.22
CA ILE A 92 -9.20 4.52 -6.97
C ILE A 92 -8.35 3.26 -7.15
N LEU A 93 -8.55 2.52 -8.24
CA LEU A 93 -7.79 1.32 -8.54
C LEU A 93 -6.31 1.60 -8.79
N ALA A 94 -5.96 2.71 -9.44
CA ALA A 94 -4.56 3.09 -9.61
C ALA A 94 -3.88 3.42 -8.27
N PHE A 95 -4.60 4.08 -7.35
CA PHE A 95 -4.13 4.30 -5.98
C PHE A 95 -3.92 2.98 -5.23
N ILE A 96 -4.91 2.09 -5.25
CA ILE A 96 -4.84 0.77 -4.62
C ILE A 96 -3.71 -0.07 -5.21
N GLY A 97 -3.52 -0.03 -6.53
CA GLY A 97 -2.43 -0.73 -7.21
C GLY A 97 -1.05 -0.23 -6.79
N ALA A 98 -0.86 1.08 -6.66
CA ALA A 98 0.37 1.66 -6.12
C ALA A 98 0.59 1.26 -4.65
N LEU A 99 -0.47 1.27 -3.83
CA LEU A 99 -0.41 0.88 -2.43
C LEU A 99 -0.08 -0.61 -2.25
N LEU A 100 -0.63 -1.46 -3.11
CA LEU A 100 -0.29 -2.87 -3.19
C LEU A 100 1.17 -3.07 -3.59
N THR A 101 1.68 -2.36 -4.60
CA THR A 101 3.09 -2.41 -4.99
C THR A 101 4.00 -2.07 -3.82
N VAL A 102 3.73 -0.95 -3.14
CA VAL A 102 4.49 -0.52 -1.94
C VAL A 102 4.42 -1.58 -0.85
N SER A 103 3.23 -2.12 -0.56
CA SER A 103 3.05 -3.16 0.45
C SER A 103 3.83 -4.44 0.13
N LEU A 104 3.92 -4.82 -1.15
CA LEU A 104 4.69 -5.99 -1.59
C LEU A 104 6.19 -5.76 -1.52
N VAL A 105 6.66 -4.55 -1.82
CA VAL A 105 8.06 -4.13 -1.60
C VAL A 105 8.39 -4.24 -0.12
N GLU A 106 7.58 -3.66 0.76
CA GLU A 106 7.78 -3.76 2.20
C GLU A 106 7.73 -5.21 2.70
N ALA A 107 6.80 -6.02 2.20
CA ALA A 107 6.72 -7.45 2.53
C ALA A 107 7.97 -8.26 2.14
N ALA A 108 8.69 -7.81 1.10
CA ALA A 108 9.88 -8.45 0.57
C ALA A 108 11.18 -8.05 1.28
N ARG A 109 11.14 -7.01 2.13
CA ARG A 109 12.33 -6.51 2.83
C ARG A 109 12.73 -7.35 4.02
N LEU A 110 14.05 -7.50 4.23
CA LEU A 110 14.61 -8.31 5.31
C LEU A 110 14.21 -7.78 6.70
N CYS A 111 14.14 -6.46 6.89
CA CYS A 111 13.74 -5.83 8.15
C CYS A 111 12.31 -6.21 8.57
N ASN A 112 11.44 -6.52 7.62
CA ASN A 112 10.05 -6.89 7.86
C ASN A 112 9.86 -8.41 8.00
N ALA A 113 10.93 -9.22 7.92
CA ALA A 113 10.84 -10.68 7.96
C ALA A 113 10.18 -11.24 9.24
N ARG A 114 10.25 -10.51 10.35
CA ARG A 114 9.64 -10.89 11.64
C ARG A 114 8.20 -10.39 11.81
N ALA A 115 7.78 -9.39 11.04
CA ALA A 115 6.44 -8.81 11.12
C ALA A 115 5.46 -9.58 10.23
N ARG A 116 4.75 -10.58 10.78
CA ARG A 116 3.89 -11.49 10.01
C ARG A 116 2.86 -10.78 9.12
N VAL A 117 2.21 -9.73 9.64
CA VAL A 117 1.18 -8.97 8.90
C VAL A 117 1.78 -8.27 7.68
N ILE A 118 2.98 -7.72 7.80
CA ILE A 118 3.68 -7.03 6.72
C ILE A 118 4.26 -8.05 5.72
N ARG A 119 4.92 -9.10 6.23
CA ARG A 119 5.56 -10.14 5.43
C ARG A 119 4.58 -10.95 4.58
N TYR A 120 3.39 -11.21 5.09
CA TYR A 120 2.35 -12.00 4.42
C TYR A 120 1.11 -11.13 4.15
N PRO A 121 1.21 -10.20 3.17
CA PRO A 121 0.18 -9.19 2.94
C PRO A 121 -1.13 -9.78 2.37
N THR A 122 -1.11 -11.01 1.84
CA THR A 122 -2.27 -11.63 1.17
C THR A 122 -3.52 -11.68 2.05
N ILE A 123 -3.42 -12.10 3.31
CA ILE A 123 -4.58 -12.22 4.20
C ILE A 123 -5.14 -10.84 4.58
N PRO A 124 -4.33 -9.86 5.01
CA PRO A 124 -4.79 -8.49 5.19
C PRO A 124 -5.44 -7.90 3.93
N TRP A 125 -4.87 -8.10 2.74
CA TRP A 125 -5.46 -7.59 1.50
C TRP A 125 -6.75 -8.30 1.10
N LEU A 126 -6.90 -9.59 1.42
CA LEU A 126 -8.17 -10.30 1.23
C LEU A 126 -9.24 -9.76 2.17
N ALA A 127 -8.89 -9.52 3.44
CA ALA A 127 -9.80 -8.90 4.40
C ALA A 127 -10.17 -7.46 3.97
N PHE A 128 -9.19 -6.68 3.50
CA PHE A 128 -9.39 -5.32 2.96
C PHE A 128 -10.46 -5.32 1.86
N ASN A 129 -10.39 -6.30 0.96
CA ASN A 129 -11.33 -6.40 -0.15
C ASN A 129 -12.74 -6.88 0.27
N LEU A 130 -12.86 -7.61 1.38
CA LEU A 130 -14.13 -8.22 1.83
C LEU A 130 -14.85 -7.45 2.94
N PHE A 131 -14.15 -6.70 3.78
CA PHE A 131 -14.73 -5.98 4.93
C PHE A 131 -14.78 -4.47 4.74
N GLY A 132 -14.20 -3.94 3.66
CA GLY A 132 -14.01 -2.51 3.45
C GLY A 132 -12.56 -2.12 3.69
N GLY A 133 -12.04 -1.26 2.79
CA GLY A 133 -10.62 -0.99 2.74
C GLY A 133 -10.12 -0.29 3.99
N VAL A 134 -10.85 0.74 4.41
CA VAL A 134 -10.46 1.60 5.54
C VAL A 134 -10.35 0.84 6.87
N LEU A 135 -11.29 -0.06 7.18
CA LEU A 135 -11.32 -0.77 8.47
C LEU A 135 -10.09 -1.66 8.64
N VAL A 136 -9.75 -2.43 7.60
CA VAL A 136 -8.60 -3.32 7.66
C VAL A 136 -7.29 -2.53 7.59
N TRP A 137 -7.27 -1.45 6.80
CA TRP A 137 -6.11 -0.60 6.69
C TRP A 137 -5.75 0.07 8.02
N ASP A 138 -6.74 0.68 8.66
CA ASP A 138 -6.56 1.47 9.89
C ASP A 138 -6.38 0.61 11.14
N LEU A 139 -7.05 -0.54 11.22
CA LEU A 139 -7.04 -1.38 12.43
C LEU A 139 -6.02 -2.52 12.38
N ALA A 140 -5.56 -2.93 11.19
CA ALA A 140 -4.60 -4.02 11.05
C ALA A 140 -3.29 -3.60 10.37
N ILE A 141 -3.35 -2.93 9.21
CA ILE A 141 -2.16 -2.68 8.39
C ILE A 141 -1.31 -1.55 8.99
N ILE A 142 -1.85 -0.34 9.15
CA ILE A 142 -1.12 0.80 9.76
C ILE A 142 -0.59 0.46 11.15
N PRO A 143 -1.37 -0.13 12.08
CA PRO A 143 -0.88 -0.49 13.40
C PRO A 143 0.27 -1.49 13.37
N ALA A 144 0.27 -2.43 12.42
CA ALA A 144 1.37 -3.37 12.23
C ALA A 144 2.66 -2.66 11.81
N PHE A 145 2.59 -1.72 10.85
CA PHE A 145 3.73 -0.89 10.45
C PHE A 145 4.26 -0.02 11.60
N LEU A 146 3.38 0.70 12.31
CA LEU A 146 3.79 1.57 13.41
C LEU A 146 4.41 0.80 14.57
N ARG A 147 3.84 -0.35 14.93
CA ARG A 147 4.39 -1.23 15.98
C ARG A 147 5.76 -1.76 15.55
N HIS A 148 5.89 -2.20 14.31
CA HIS A 148 7.14 -2.75 13.80
C HIS A 148 8.25 -1.69 13.73
N ALA A 149 7.93 -0.47 13.27
CA ALA A 149 8.86 0.66 13.28
C ALA A 149 9.40 0.96 14.69
N LYS A 150 8.54 0.89 15.72
CA LYS A 150 8.96 1.02 17.12
C LYS A 150 9.89 -0.09 17.58
N VAL A 151 9.61 -1.34 17.21
CA VAL A 151 10.43 -2.50 17.58
C VAL A 151 11.80 -2.44 16.91
N LEU A 152 11.87 -2.09 15.63
CA LEU A 152 13.13 -1.91 14.91
C LEU A 152 13.99 -0.84 15.60
N ARG A 153 13.39 0.28 15.99
CA ARG A 153 14.11 1.33 16.69
C ARG A 153 14.69 0.88 18.03
N GLN A 154 13.92 0.15 18.83
CA GLN A 154 14.41 -0.38 20.10
C GLN A 154 15.57 -1.36 19.90
N GLN A 155 15.52 -2.17 18.84
CA GLN A 155 16.61 -3.06 18.46
C GLN A 155 17.84 -2.28 18.00
N ASP A 156 17.65 -1.21 17.22
CA ASP A 156 18.74 -0.35 16.78
C ASP A 156 19.43 0.31 17.97
N ASP A 157 18.67 0.93 18.88
CA ASP A 157 19.23 1.57 20.07
C ASP A 157 19.98 0.56 20.96
N ALA A 158 19.46 -0.67 21.10
CA ALA A 158 20.16 -1.75 21.83
C ALA A 158 21.44 -2.22 21.13
N THR A 159 21.42 -2.31 19.80
CA THR A 159 22.59 -2.75 19.01
C THR A 159 23.66 -1.65 18.96
N ARG A 160 23.30 -0.36 18.99
CA ARG A 160 24.26 0.76 19.13
C ARG A 160 25.10 0.64 20.39
N ILE A 161 24.53 0.10 21.47
CA ILE A 161 25.23 -0.07 22.76
C ILE A 161 26.20 -1.27 22.72
N LEU A 162 25.94 -2.26 21.88
CA LEU A 162 26.65 -3.54 21.85
C LEU A 162 27.73 -3.65 20.76
N GLY A 163 27.90 -2.61 19.92
CA GLY A 163 28.87 -2.56 18.81
C GLY A 163 28.26 -2.92 17.44
N PRO A 164 28.82 -2.40 16.33
CA PRO A 164 28.21 -2.53 15.01
C PRO A 164 28.51 -3.90 14.39
N ASP A 165 27.54 -4.81 14.42
CA ASP A 165 27.49 -5.88 13.43
C ASP A 165 27.10 -5.27 12.07
N ALA A 166 27.80 -5.67 11.01
CA ALA A 166 27.57 -5.33 9.59
C ALA A 166 26.15 -5.65 9.04
N ARG A 167 25.19 -5.99 9.90
CA ARG A 167 23.79 -6.30 9.58
C ARG A 167 22.92 -5.08 9.26
N ARG A 168 23.35 -3.84 9.54
CA ARG A 168 22.50 -2.64 9.38
C ARG A 168 22.23 -2.28 7.92
N GLN A 169 23.23 -2.35 7.05
CA GLN A 169 23.08 -1.89 5.66
C GLN A 169 22.15 -2.81 4.84
N ASP A 170 22.11 -4.10 5.10
CA ASP A 170 21.25 -5.02 4.34
C ASP A 170 19.85 -5.20 4.90
N ALA A 171 19.53 -4.60 6.05
CA ALA A 171 18.21 -4.75 6.67
C ALA A 171 17.07 -4.27 5.73
N ARG A 172 17.30 -3.25 4.90
CA ARG A 172 16.31 -2.74 3.94
C ARG A 172 16.42 -3.34 2.54
N ALA A 173 17.40 -4.22 2.30
CA ALA A 173 17.46 -4.96 1.05
C ALA A 173 16.24 -5.89 0.93
N LEU A 174 15.82 -6.15 -0.31
CA LEU A 174 14.94 -7.26 -0.61
C LEU A 174 15.64 -8.56 -0.25
N ALA A 175 14.88 -9.52 0.26
CA ALA A 175 15.43 -10.83 0.61
C ALA A 175 16.02 -11.61 -0.58
N SER A 176 15.67 -11.21 -1.81
CA SER A 176 16.03 -11.92 -3.03
C SER A 176 15.88 -10.98 -4.24
N ARG A 177 16.75 -11.15 -5.23
CA ARG A 177 16.70 -10.42 -6.50
C ARG A 177 15.50 -10.83 -7.35
N SER A 178 14.97 -12.04 -7.18
CA SER A 178 13.75 -12.50 -7.86
C SER A 178 12.54 -11.59 -7.60
N GLU A 179 12.50 -10.90 -6.45
CA GLU A 179 11.44 -9.97 -6.07
C GLU A 179 11.37 -8.75 -6.98
N LEU A 180 12.48 -8.37 -7.63
CA LEU A 180 12.53 -7.29 -8.62
C LEU A 180 11.60 -7.56 -9.81
N TYR A 181 11.41 -8.83 -10.17
CA TYR A 181 10.51 -9.25 -11.24
C TYR A 181 9.15 -9.70 -10.71
N ALA A 182 9.15 -10.43 -9.58
CA ALA A 182 7.94 -11.01 -9.03
C ALA A 182 6.92 -9.94 -8.58
N ILE A 183 7.38 -8.82 -8.01
CA ILE A 183 6.49 -7.73 -7.58
C ILE A 183 5.77 -7.08 -8.78
N PRO A 184 6.45 -6.47 -9.76
CA PRO A 184 5.75 -5.81 -10.86
C PRO A 184 4.90 -6.77 -11.70
N ILE A 185 5.36 -8.00 -11.95
CA ILE A 185 4.59 -9.00 -12.72
C ILE A 185 3.33 -9.43 -11.95
N SER A 186 3.44 -9.68 -10.63
CA SER A 186 2.27 -10.06 -9.83
C SER A 186 1.25 -8.93 -9.72
N VAL A 187 1.68 -7.67 -9.63
CA VAL A 187 0.74 -6.53 -9.66
C VAL A 187 0.12 -6.35 -11.04
N ALA A 188 0.89 -6.51 -12.12
CA ALA A 188 0.38 -6.43 -13.49
C ALA A 188 -0.71 -7.46 -13.76
N VAL A 189 -0.40 -8.74 -13.53
CA VAL A 189 -1.25 -9.88 -13.90
C VAL A 189 -2.31 -10.15 -12.84
N GLY A 190 -1.95 -10.02 -11.56
CA GLY A 190 -2.83 -10.36 -10.44
C GLY A 190 -3.79 -9.24 -10.04
N PHE A 191 -3.48 -7.97 -10.38
CA PHE A 191 -4.31 -6.82 -9.99
C PHE A 191 -4.75 -5.96 -11.18
N TYR A 192 -3.83 -5.38 -11.95
CA TYR A 192 -4.21 -4.44 -13.03
C TYR A 192 -4.99 -5.12 -14.15
N LEU A 193 -4.57 -6.32 -14.59
CA LEU A 193 -5.27 -7.05 -15.64
C LEU A 193 -6.72 -7.41 -15.25
N PRO A 194 -6.99 -8.01 -14.07
CA PRO A 194 -8.35 -8.20 -13.58
C PRO A 194 -9.13 -6.88 -13.42
N SER A 195 -8.45 -5.80 -13.01
CA SER A 195 -9.09 -4.48 -12.85
C SER A 195 -9.56 -3.92 -14.19
N ILE A 196 -8.75 -4.03 -15.24
CA ILE A 196 -9.13 -3.63 -16.61
C ILE A 196 -10.30 -4.49 -17.10
N ALA A 197 -10.23 -5.81 -16.90
CA ALA A 197 -11.33 -6.70 -17.29
C ALA A 197 -12.64 -6.35 -16.56
N MET A 198 -12.56 -6.05 -15.27
CA MET A 198 -13.69 -5.61 -14.46
C MET A 198 -14.31 -4.31 -15.01
N LEU A 199 -13.50 -3.29 -15.28
CA LEU A 199 -13.96 -1.98 -15.77
C LEU A 199 -14.51 -2.05 -17.20
N SER A 200 -13.87 -2.80 -18.09
CA SER A 200 -14.21 -2.84 -19.52
C SER A 200 -15.39 -3.76 -19.84
N ILE A 201 -15.51 -4.90 -19.14
CA ILE A 201 -16.54 -5.91 -19.43
C ILE A 201 -17.78 -5.71 -18.53
N ASN A 202 -17.58 -5.21 -17.31
CA ASN A 202 -18.62 -5.03 -16.29
C ASN A 202 -19.54 -6.26 -16.09
N SER A 203 -18.95 -7.47 -16.15
CA SER A 203 -19.66 -8.73 -15.90
C SER A 203 -19.44 -9.22 -14.47
N ALA A 204 -20.43 -9.94 -13.94
CA ALA A 204 -20.33 -10.56 -12.61
C ALA A 204 -19.10 -11.47 -12.46
N THR A 205 -18.73 -12.19 -13.52
CA THR A 205 -17.54 -13.05 -13.54
C THR A 205 -16.24 -12.25 -13.47
N ALA A 206 -16.11 -11.16 -14.25
CA ALA A 206 -14.92 -10.33 -14.24
C ALA A 206 -14.72 -9.67 -12.85
N ILE A 207 -15.79 -9.17 -12.25
CA ILE A 207 -15.78 -8.61 -10.90
C ILE A 207 -15.46 -9.70 -9.86
N GLY A 208 -16.07 -10.88 -9.96
CA GLY A 208 -15.80 -12.00 -9.07
C GLY A 208 -14.33 -12.45 -9.10
N ILE A 209 -13.73 -12.52 -10.29
CA ILE A 209 -12.29 -12.80 -10.45
C ILE A 209 -11.45 -11.67 -9.84
N TRP A 210 -11.82 -10.41 -10.08
CA TRP A 210 -11.12 -9.26 -9.49
C TRP A 210 -11.19 -9.27 -7.96
N LEU A 211 -12.30 -9.69 -7.35
CA LEU A 211 -12.41 -9.78 -5.89
C LEU A 211 -11.40 -10.77 -5.27
N LEU A 212 -10.83 -11.67 -6.07
CA LEU A 212 -9.78 -12.61 -5.66
C LEU A 212 -8.37 -12.08 -5.94
N PHE A 213 -8.19 -10.82 -6.33
CA PHE A 213 -6.89 -10.24 -6.67
C PHE A 213 -5.79 -10.52 -5.62
N PRO A 214 -6.03 -10.51 -4.29
CA PRO A 214 -4.96 -10.76 -3.32
C PRO A 214 -4.38 -12.17 -3.47
N LEU A 215 -5.24 -13.15 -3.77
CA LEU A 215 -4.85 -14.53 -4.04
C LEU A 215 -4.15 -14.63 -5.40
N LEU A 216 -4.68 -13.98 -6.44
CA LEU A 216 -4.07 -13.97 -7.77
C LEU A 216 -2.65 -13.38 -7.75
N VAL A 217 -2.47 -12.24 -7.08
CA VAL A 217 -1.17 -11.59 -6.88
C VAL A 217 -0.21 -12.53 -6.16
N ALA A 218 -0.66 -13.17 -5.07
CA ALA A 218 0.16 -14.12 -4.33
C ALA A 218 0.59 -15.33 -5.18
N LEU A 219 -0.35 -15.93 -5.93
CA LEU A 219 -0.10 -17.07 -6.80
C LEU A 219 0.88 -16.72 -7.93
N VAL A 220 0.68 -15.57 -8.60
CA VAL A 220 1.59 -15.11 -9.65
C VAL A 220 2.97 -14.83 -9.07
N ARG A 221 3.07 -14.18 -7.90
CA ARG A 221 4.35 -13.91 -7.25
C ARG A 221 5.10 -15.21 -6.94
N ILE A 222 4.42 -16.21 -6.38
CA ILE A 222 5.00 -17.54 -6.11
C ILE A 222 5.47 -18.20 -7.41
N ALA A 223 4.64 -18.16 -8.47
CA ALA A 223 4.97 -18.74 -9.77
C ALA A 223 6.21 -18.08 -10.39
N VAL A 224 6.28 -16.74 -10.41
CA VAL A 224 7.43 -16.01 -10.95
C VAL A 224 8.71 -16.35 -10.18
N LYS A 225 8.65 -16.40 -8.85
CA LYS A 225 9.81 -16.79 -8.03
C LYS A 225 10.25 -18.23 -8.31
N ALA A 226 9.31 -19.15 -8.45
CA ALA A 226 9.61 -20.55 -8.78
C ALA A 226 10.23 -20.69 -10.18
N ILE A 227 9.76 -19.93 -11.16
CA ILE A 227 10.33 -19.89 -12.51
C ILE A 227 11.74 -19.30 -12.46
N TYR A 228 11.93 -18.18 -11.75
CA TYR A 228 13.25 -17.56 -11.60
C TYR A 228 14.27 -18.50 -10.96
N ALA A 229 13.89 -19.19 -9.88
CA ALA A 229 14.75 -20.16 -9.21
C ALA A 229 15.13 -21.35 -10.10
N LYS A 230 14.28 -21.73 -11.07
CA LYS A 230 14.60 -22.77 -12.05
C LYS A 230 15.53 -22.30 -13.17
N LEU A 231 15.44 -21.02 -13.55
CA LEU A 231 16.18 -20.45 -14.68
C LEU A 231 17.51 -19.81 -14.26
N SER A 232 17.62 -19.31 -13.03
CA SER A 232 18.83 -18.69 -12.52
C SER A 232 19.77 -19.76 -11.96
N SER A 233 20.97 -19.84 -12.51
CA SER A 233 22.09 -20.62 -11.96
C SER A 233 22.86 -19.86 -10.86
N LYS A 234 22.54 -18.59 -10.62
CA LYS A 234 23.20 -17.75 -9.60
C LYS A 234 22.44 -17.79 -8.27
N GLU A 235 23.21 -17.75 -7.19
CA GLU A 235 22.69 -17.55 -5.84
C GLU A 235 21.88 -16.25 -5.76
N ASP A 236 20.74 -16.33 -5.07
CA ASP A 236 19.76 -15.26 -4.98
C ASP A 236 20.09 -14.37 -3.78
N GLU A 237 21.04 -13.47 -3.99
CA GLU A 237 21.54 -12.57 -2.97
C GLU A 237 20.53 -11.44 -2.64
N PRO A 238 20.60 -10.87 -1.41
CA PRO A 238 19.85 -9.68 -1.06
C PRO A 238 20.10 -8.54 -2.05
N PHE A 239 19.05 -7.79 -2.38
CA PHE A 239 19.13 -6.74 -3.40
C PHE A 239 18.39 -5.47 -2.99
N ARG A 240 19.06 -4.32 -3.04
CA ARG A 240 18.45 -3.02 -2.75
C ARG A 240 17.93 -2.38 -4.04
N ILE A 241 16.62 -2.10 -4.13
CA ILE A 241 15.99 -1.52 -5.34
C ILE A 241 16.61 -0.16 -5.68
N GLU A 242 16.86 0.63 -4.65
CA GLU A 242 17.30 2.02 -4.73
C GLU A 242 18.74 2.16 -5.23
N SER A 243 19.52 1.08 -5.24
CA SER A 243 20.88 1.04 -5.78
C SER A 243 20.93 1.28 -7.30
N SER A 244 19.83 1.02 -8.01
CA SER A 244 19.78 1.15 -9.47
C SER A 244 18.50 1.85 -9.93
N ARG A 245 18.67 2.87 -10.79
CA ARG A 245 17.55 3.55 -11.44
C ARG A 245 16.69 2.60 -12.26
N VAL A 246 17.32 1.58 -12.86
CA VAL A 246 16.61 0.56 -13.65
C VAL A 246 15.69 -0.26 -12.75
N SER A 247 16.14 -0.60 -11.55
CA SER A 247 15.34 -1.38 -10.60
C SER A 247 14.18 -0.59 -10.04
N VAL A 248 14.41 0.67 -9.67
CA VAL A 248 13.33 1.60 -9.29
C VAL A 248 12.29 1.71 -10.41
N PHE A 249 12.75 1.93 -11.65
CA PHE A 249 11.87 2.02 -12.81
C PHE A 249 11.08 0.73 -13.04
N ALA A 250 11.72 -0.44 -12.94
CA ALA A 250 11.06 -1.73 -13.15
C ALA A 250 9.89 -1.98 -12.18
N VAL A 251 10.01 -1.54 -10.92
CA VAL A 251 8.98 -1.77 -9.89
C VAL A 251 7.87 -0.72 -9.95
N TYR A 252 8.23 0.56 -10.14
CA TYR A 252 7.28 1.67 -9.98
C TYR A 252 6.71 2.23 -11.29
N SER A 253 7.27 1.90 -12.45
CA SER A 253 6.78 2.44 -13.75
C SER A 253 5.32 2.08 -14.03
N LEU A 254 4.93 0.83 -13.77
CA LEU A 254 3.58 0.36 -14.04
C LEU A 254 2.50 1.09 -13.23
N PRO A 255 2.58 1.18 -11.88
CA PRO A 255 1.59 1.94 -11.12
C PRO A 255 1.58 3.43 -11.44
N VAL A 256 2.74 4.03 -11.75
CA VAL A 256 2.82 5.43 -12.21
C VAL A 256 2.09 5.60 -13.54
N LEU A 257 2.31 4.70 -14.51
CA LEU A 257 1.65 4.74 -15.82
C LEU A 257 0.12 4.67 -15.67
N PHE A 258 -0.40 3.70 -14.91
CA PHE A 258 -1.84 3.59 -14.68
C PHE A 258 -2.41 4.78 -13.91
N SER A 259 -1.67 5.34 -12.95
CA SER A 259 -2.05 6.57 -12.26
C SER A 259 -2.20 7.73 -13.23
N VAL A 260 -1.20 7.98 -14.08
CA VAL A 260 -1.24 9.08 -15.06
C VAL A 260 -2.38 8.88 -16.06
N MET A 261 -2.54 7.67 -16.59
CA MET A 261 -3.61 7.35 -17.56
C MET A 261 -5.01 7.56 -16.95
N THR A 262 -5.25 7.04 -15.74
CA THR A 262 -6.56 7.17 -15.08
C THR A 262 -6.83 8.59 -14.61
N HIS A 263 -5.80 9.33 -14.19
CA HIS A 263 -5.91 10.74 -13.84
C HIS A 263 -6.27 11.60 -15.05
N ALA A 264 -5.59 11.40 -16.19
CA ALA A 264 -5.92 12.09 -17.44
C ALA A 264 -7.34 11.75 -17.90
N PHE A 265 -7.73 10.47 -17.83
CA PHE A 265 -9.07 10.02 -18.17
C PHE A 265 -10.15 10.63 -17.25
N PHE A 266 -9.89 10.72 -15.96
CA PHE A 266 -10.78 11.41 -15.01
C PHE A 266 -10.92 12.90 -15.31
N ILE A 267 -9.81 13.61 -15.56
CA ILE A 267 -9.84 15.05 -15.90
C ILE A 267 -10.67 15.27 -17.18
N ALA A 268 -10.46 14.44 -18.20
CA ALA A 268 -11.25 14.52 -19.44
C ALA A 268 -12.75 14.32 -19.20
N ASN A 269 -13.13 13.47 -18.22
CA ASN A 269 -14.51 13.18 -17.86
C ASN A 269 -15.07 14.08 -16.73
N LEU A 270 -14.33 15.08 -16.25
CA LEU A 270 -14.85 16.05 -15.28
C LEU A 270 -15.96 16.91 -15.88
N PHE A 271 -15.80 17.26 -17.16
CA PHE A 271 -16.67 18.16 -17.91
C PHE A 271 -17.71 17.44 -18.78
N ALA A 272 -17.71 16.10 -18.77
CA ALA A 272 -18.74 15.31 -19.45
C ALA A 272 -20.07 15.37 -18.69
N ASP A 273 -21.17 15.25 -19.43
CA ASP A 273 -22.51 15.17 -18.87
C ASP A 273 -22.64 13.99 -17.90
N ASP A 274 -23.44 14.16 -16.85
CA ASP A 274 -23.61 13.11 -15.84
C ASP A 274 -24.53 11.99 -16.36
N ASP A 275 -23.92 10.89 -16.78
CA ASP A 275 -24.57 9.68 -17.30
C ASP A 275 -25.01 8.70 -16.20
N ARG A 276 -24.75 9.03 -14.93
CA ARG A 276 -24.91 8.08 -13.81
C ARG A 276 -26.35 7.99 -13.31
N LYS A 277 -26.89 6.77 -13.36
CA LYS A 277 -28.15 6.41 -12.69
C LYS A 277 -28.03 6.57 -11.17
N GLU A 278 -29.16 6.70 -10.49
CA GLU A 278 -29.21 6.89 -9.02
C GLU A 278 -28.48 5.78 -8.24
N MET A 279 -28.69 4.51 -8.64
CA MET A 279 -28.00 3.37 -8.05
C MET A 279 -26.47 3.49 -8.20
N THR A 280 -25.99 3.85 -9.39
CA THR A 280 -24.56 4.06 -9.67
C THR A 280 -23.98 5.21 -8.88
N ARG A 281 -24.70 6.34 -8.75
CA ARG A 281 -24.27 7.47 -7.91
C ARG A 281 -24.12 7.05 -6.45
N SER A 282 -25.07 6.26 -5.95
CA SER A 282 -25.07 5.77 -4.57
C SER A 282 -23.92 4.79 -4.29
N THR A 283 -23.74 3.77 -5.13
CA THR A 283 -22.66 2.79 -4.95
C THR A 283 -21.28 3.40 -5.13
N LEU A 284 -21.12 4.29 -6.12
CA LEU A 284 -19.85 4.98 -6.33
C LEU A 284 -19.51 5.92 -5.17
N LYS A 285 -20.49 6.67 -4.65
CA LYS A 285 -20.29 7.53 -3.47
C LYS A 285 -19.84 6.73 -2.25
N PHE A 286 -20.39 5.53 -2.05
CA PHE A 286 -19.97 4.62 -0.98
C PHE A 286 -18.49 4.23 -1.12
N ILE A 287 -18.07 3.84 -2.32
CA ILE A 287 -16.66 3.47 -2.61
C ILE A 287 -15.73 4.70 -2.49
N GLU A 288 -16.17 5.86 -2.96
CA GLU A 288 -15.40 7.12 -2.86
C GLU A 288 -15.15 7.52 -1.42
N ILE A 289 -16.14 7.42 -0.54
CA ILE A 289 -15.97 7.72 0.89
C ILE A 289 -14.92 6.79 1.51
N ASP A 290 -15.00 5.48 1.27
CA ASP A 290 -14.01 4.52 1.76
C ASP A 290 -12.60 4.86 1.24
N ALA A 291 -12.47 5.13 -0.07
CA ALA A 291 -11.20 5.50 -0.70
C ALA A 291 -10.62 6.83 -0.20
N LEU A 292 -11.46 7.82 0.10
CA LEU A 292 -11.03 9.12 0.64
C LEU A 292 -10.47 8.99 2.05
N ILE A 293 -11.16 8.23 2.92
CA ILE A 293 -10.69 8.01 4.29
C ILE A 293 -9.41 7.17 4.26
N LEU A 294 -9.36 6.11 3.44
CA LEU A 294 -8.13 5.35 3.19
C LEU A 294 -6.97 6.26 2.73
N GLY A 295 -7.22 7.18 1.80
CA GLY A 295 -6.25 8.16 1.35
C GLY A 295 -5.75 9.06 2.49
N ALA A 296 -6.64 9.54 3.35
CA ALA A 296 -6.30 10.31 4.54
C ALA A 296 -5.46 9.49 5.54
N SER A 297 -5.79 8.22 5.73
CA SER A 297 -5.02 7.30 6.57
C SER A 297 -3.61 7.04 6.03
N VAL A 298 -3.45 6.92 4.71
CA VAL A 298 -2.13 6.79 4.07
C VAL A 298 -1.31 8.08 4.20
N LEU A 299 -1.93 9.26 4.02
CA LEU A 299 -1.27 10.55 4.26
C LEU A 299 -0.81 10.67 5.72
N TYR A 300 -1.66 10.28 6.68
CA TYR A 300 -1.30 10.22 8.09
C TYR A 300 -0.10 9.29 8.34
N TRP A 301 -0.14 8.08 7.77
CA TRP A 301 0.94 7.11 7.89
C TRP A 301 2.28 7.68 7.40
N ILE A 302 2.29 8.28 6.22
CA ILE A 302 3.48 8.93 5.64
C ILE A 302 3.96 10.09 6.51
N ALA A 303 3.04 10.93 7.00
CA ALA A 303 3.39 12.06 7.87
C ALA A 303 4.06 11.59 9.17
N VAL A 304 3.54 10.51 9.76
CA VAL A 304 4.06 9.96 11.02
C VAL A 304 5.41 9.28 10.84
N GLU A 305 5.57 8.52 9.77
CA GLU A 305 6.75 7.69 9.55
C GLU A 305 7.88 8.44 8.83
N SER A 306 7.55 9.33 7.91
CA SER A 306 8.51 9.97 6.98
C SER A 306 8.56 11.49 7.12
N GLY A 307 7.61 12.10 7.82
CA GLY A 307 7.57 13.54 8.07
C GLY A 307 6.82 14.35 6.99
N LEU A 308 6.90 15.68 7.10
CA LEU A 308 6.10 16.61 6.30
C LEU A 308 6.59 16.78 4.84
N VAL A 309 7.88 16.58 4.58
CA VAL A 309 8.43 16.75 3.22
C VAL A 309 7.92 15.64 2.28
N PRO A 310 8.01 14.34 2.62
CA PRO A 310 7.40 13.28 1.81
C PRO A 310 5.88 13.46 1.66
N LEU A 311 5.19 13.93 2.71
CA LEU A 311 3.77 14.26 2.65
C LEU A 311 3.46 15.33 1.60
N ALA A 312 4.22 16.43 1.58
CA ALA A 312 4.04 17.49 0.60
C ALA A 312 4.32 17.02 -0.83
N VAL A 313 5.33 16.16 -1.01
CA VAL A 313 5.62 15.53 -2.32
C VAL A 313 4.46 14.64 -2.76
N MET A 314 3.89 13.84 -1.86
CA MET A 314 2.73 13.01 -2.18
C MET A 314 1.58 13.86 -2.69
N LEU A 315 1.23 14.94 -1.97
CA LEU A 315 0.14 15.83 -2.35
C LEU A 315 0.41 16.52 -3.70
N GLY A 316 1.59 17.12 -3.87
CA GLY A 316 1.95 17.84 -5.10
C GLY A 316 1.95 16.94 -6.34
N VAL A 317 2.58 15.77 -6.25
CA VAL A 317 2.62 14.81 -7.36
C VAL A 317 1.24 14.19 -7.61
N SER A 318 0.44 13.95 -6.56
CA SER A 318 -0.93 13.42 -6.71
C SER A 318 -1.84 14.35 -7.50
N VAL A 319 -1.72 15.67 -7.28
CA VAL A 319 -2.50 16.68 -8.04
C VAL A 319 -2.14 16.65 -9.53
N LEU A 320 -0.85 16.49 -9.85
CA LEU A 320 -0.36 16.54 -11.23
C LEU A 320 -0.55 15.23 -12.00
N PHE A 321 -0.28 14.09 -11.35
CA PHE A 321 -0.11 12.79 -12.01
C PHE A 321 -1.00 11.68 -11.42
N GLY A 322 -1.91 12.05 -10.53
CA GLY A 322 -2.78 11.11 -9.83
C GLY A 322 -2.13 10.50 -8.58
N THR A 323 -2.99 9.99 -7.70
CA THR A 323 -2.64 9.53 -6.35
C THR A 323 -1.68 8.35 -6.32
N GLY A 324 -1.73 7.45 -7.31
CA GLY A 324 -0.79 6.33 -7.41
C GLY A 324 0.64 6.79 -7.68
N ALA A 325 0.82 7.75 -8.59
CA ALA A 325 2.13 8.33 -8.90
C ALA A 325 2.69 9.11 -7.70
N GLY A 326 1.84 9.87 -7.01
CA GLY A 326 2.21 10.57 -5.79
C GLY A 326 2.71 9.63 -4.70
N LEU A 327 2.01 8.50 -4.50
CA LEU A 327 2.42 7.48 -3.54
C LEU A 327 3.77 6.84 -3.91
N CYS A 328 3.94 6.40 -5.16
CA CYS A 328 5.21 5.78 -5.60
C CYS A 328 6.40 6.74 -5.47
N GLN A 329 6.24 7.99 -5.90
CA GLN A 329 7.31 8.99 -5.82
C GLN A 329 7.70 9.28 -4.37
N THR A 330 6.70 9.35 -3.48
CA THR A 330 6.91 9.55 -2.05
C THR A 330 7.65 8.37 -1.42
N TRP A 331 7.34 7.14 -1.83
CA TRP A 331 8.04 5.95 -1.36
C TRP A 331 9.51 5.97 -1.78
N ILE A 332 9.80 6.29 -3.05
CA ILE A 332 11.18 6.41 -3.54
C ILE A 332 11.96 7.47 -2.75
N LEU A 333 11.34 8.62 -2.47
CA LEU A 333 11.95 9.70 -1.68
C LEU A 333 12.23 9.25 -0.25
N ARG A 334 11.25 8.61 0.40
CA ARG A 334 11.37 8.06 1.76
C ARG A 334 12.57 7.13 1.83
N GLU A 335 12.72 6.22 0.89
CA GLU A 335 13.82 5.25 0.92
C GLU A 335 15.20 5.87 0.71
N LYS A 336 15.30 6.87 -0.18
CA LYS A 336 16.55 7.63 -0.32
C LYS A 336 16.91 8.37 0.96
N SER A 337 15.93 9.03 1.59
CA SER A 337 16.18 9.78 2.84
C SER A 337 16.61 8.88 4.00
N LEU A 338 16.11 7.64 4.04
CA LEU A 338 16.47 6.67 5.07
C LEU A 338 17.85 6.07 4.80
N ALA A 339 18.20 5.81 3.54
CA ALA A 339 19.55 5.38 3.17
C ALA A 339 20.61 6.45 3.49
N GLU A 340 20.33 7.72 3.17
CA GLU A 340 21.24 8.84 3.49
C GLU A 340 21.44 8.99 5.01
N GLN A 341 20.40 8.78 5.82
CA GLN A 341 20.50 8.81 7.28
C GLN A 341 21.39 7.66 7.81
N ASP A 342 21.20 6.45 7.29
CA ASP A 342 22.00 5.29 7.69
C ASP A 342 23.49 5.49 7.35
N ASP A 343 23.81 6.09 6.19
CA ASP A 343 25.19 6.36 5.77
C ASP A 343 25.89 7.42 6.65
N ILE A 344 25.17 8.48 7.03
CA ILE A 344 25.70 9.52 7.95
C ILE A 344 25.95 8.95 9.34
N GLU A 345 25.02 8.15 9.87
CA GLU A 345 25.17 7.54 11.19
C GLU A 345 26.35 6.55 11.25
N ASN A 346 26.56 5.77 10.19
CA ASN A 346 27.72 4.86 10.12
C ASN A 346 29.04 5.64 10.07
N SER A 347 29.11 6.69 9.22
CA SER A 347 30.33 7.50 9.08
C SER A 347 30.73 8.22 10.37
N GLN A 348 29.75 8.68 11.17
CA GLN A 348 30.03 9.27 12.48
C GLN A 348 30.55 8.24 13.50
N HIS A 349 30.10 6.99 13.39
CA HIS A 349 30.52 5.95 14.32
C HIS A 349 31.95 5.48 14.06
N ASP A 350 32.35 5.40 12.79
CA ASP A 350 33.71 5.03 12.39
C ASP A 350 34.73 6.07 12.86
N VAL A 351 34.43 7.36 12.74
CA VAL A 351 35.30 8.46 13.22
C VAL A 351 35.50 8.41 14.74
N VAL A 352 34.43 8.15 15.50
CA VAL A 352 34.52 8.05 16.98
C VAL A 352 35.29 6.81 17.42
N HIS A 353 35.22 5.71 16.65
CA HIS A 353 35.99 4.50 16.94
C HIS A 353 37.48 4.64 16.60
N ASP A 354 37.83 5.36 15.53
CA ASP A 354 39.23 5.65 15.18
C ASP A 354 39.88 6.62 16.19
N GLU A 355 39.17 7.67 16.63
CA GLU A 355 39.68 8.60 17.64
C GLU A 355 39.91 7.92 19.01
N ALA A 356 39.07 6.95 19.39
CA ALA A 356 39.21 6.21 20.63
C ALA A 356 40.41 5.23 20.64
N HIS A 357 40.98 4.91 19.47
CA HIS A 357 42.17 4.05 19.35
C HIS A 357 43.50 4.83 19.31
N GLU A 358 43.49 6.13 18.99
CA GLU A 358 44.72 6.95 18.98
C GLU A 358 45.13 7.47 20.37
N GLU A 359 44.27 7.39 21.39
CA GLU A 359 44.54 7.88 22.75
C GLU A 359 45.03 6.83 23.76
N THR A 360 45.59 5.68 23.32
CA THR A 360 46.38 4.85 24.26
C THR A 360 47.82 5.36 24.34
N PRO A 361 48.24 6.07 25.41
CA PRO A 361 49.63 6.44 25.57
C PRO A 361 50.45 5.15 25.73
N LEU A 362 51.38 4.93 24.80
CA LEU A 362 52.43 3.93 24.96
C LEU A 362 53.20 4.29 26.24
N LEU A 363 52.97 3.52 27.31
CA LEU A 363 53.81 3.54 28.49
C LEU A 363 55.20 3.04 28.06
N HIS A 364 56.11 3.99 27.87
CA HIS A 364 57.55 3.77 27.70
C HIS A 364 58.26 3.68 29.04
#